data_AF-A0A2A9DRR0-F1
#
_entry.id   AF-A0A2A9DRR0-F1
#
_cell.length_a   1.000
_cell.length_b   1.000
_cell.length_c   1.000
_cell.angle_alpha   90.00
_cell.angle_beta   90.00
_cell.angle_gamma   90.00
#
_symmetry.space_group_name_H-M   'P 1'
#
loop_
_entity.id
_entity.type
_entity.pdbx_description
1 polymer ?
#
loop_
_entity_poly.entity_id
_entity_poly.type
_entity_poly.pdbx_seq_one_letter_code
_entity_poly.pdbx_strand_id
1 'polypeptide(L)'
;MPTEGEGRLVRMVKKRMTGKQRREQLIEIGRELFAERGFEGTSMEEIAGRARVSKPVVYEHFGGKEGLYAVVVDREMRALEEVVTSALKSGRSRQRIEKTVLALLTYVEKDTAGFQILARDGSGPDMSTPKYSTLLNSAIAELAHILAANFERNNLNPGDAVMYSQALVGMVSSTALWWLDNPEIPKREVAAHIVNLCWNGMSGLEQNPTLSVEAEDMTQELEQALEHESDKEGF
;
A
#
# COMPACT_ATOMS: atom_id res chain seq x y z
N MET A 1 3.61 15.86 -72.34
CA MET A 1 2.75 16.81 -71.58
C MET A 1 1.92 15.99 -70.60
N PRO A 2 1.86 16.36 -69.32
CA PRO A 2 1.67 15.48 -68.16
C PRO A 2 0.28 15.59 -67.50
N THR A 3 -0.08 14.65 -66.63
CA THR A 3 -0.91 14.85 -65.40
C THR A 3 -0.68 13.64 -64.48
N GLU A 4 0.19 13.74 -63.48
CA GLU A 4 -0.10 14.20 -62.11
C GLU A 4 -1.22 13.42 -61.42
N GLY A 5 -0.80 12.46 -60.58
CA GLY A 5 -1.63 11.71 -59.65
C GLY A 5 -0.85 11.29 -58.40
N GLU A 6 0.18 12.06 -58.02
CA GLU A 6 0.76 12.01 -56.68
C GLU A 6 -0.13 12.81 -55.72
N GLY A 7 -0.28 12.32 -54.48
CA GLY A 7 -0.68 13.20 -53.38
C GLY A 7 -2.04 12.90 -52.73
N ARG A 8 -2.33 11.64 -52.41
CA ARG A 8 -3.23 11.34 -51.28
C ARG A 8 -2.57 10.38 -50.28
N LEU A 9 -1.34 10.70 -49.87
CA LEU A 9 -0.94 10.39 -48.50
C LEU A 9 -1.79 11.26 -47.58
N VAL A 10 -2.89 10.67 -47.10
CA VAL A 10 -3.65 11.18 -45.97
C VAL A 10 -2.66 11.33 -44.82
N ARG A 11 -2.15 12.54 -44.64
CA ARG A 11 -1.39 12.94 -43.45
C ARG A 11 -2.38 12.83 -42.30
N MET A 12 -2.40 11.65 -41.67
CA MET A 12 -3.12 11.42 -40.44
C MET A 12 -2.51 12.39 -39.42
N VAL A 13 -3.17 13.54 -39.21
CA VAL A 13 -2.74 14.54 -38.24
C VAL A 13 -2.77 13.85 -36.90
N LYS A 14 -1.58 13.44 -36.43
CA LYS A 14 -1.39 12.83 -35.12
C LYS A 14 -1.91 13.86 -34.12
N LYS A 15 -3.10 13.62 -33.56
CA LYS A 15 -3.80 14.53 -32.65
C LYS A 15 -2.80 14.95 -31.57
N ARG A 16 -2.44 16.25 -31.55
CA ARG A 16 -1.51 16.78 -30.55
C ARG A 16 -2.11 16.51 -29.17
N MET A 17 -1.34 15.85 -28.31
CA MET A 17 -1.75 15.64 -26.92
C MET A 17 -1.99 16.98 -26.23
N THR A 18 -3.07 17.08 -25.47
CA THR A 18 -3.33 18.27 -24.63
C THR A 18 -2.34 18.33 -23.46
N GLY A 19 -2.18 19.50 -22.84
CA GLY A 19 -1.35 19.65 -21.64
C GLY A 19 -1.78 18.72 -20.49
N LYS A 20 -3.09 18.46 -20.35
CA LYS A 20 -3.62 17.50 -19.37
C LYS A 20 -3.21 16.06 -19.70
N GLN A 21 -3.35 15.64 -20.97
CA GLN A 21 -2.91 14.31 -21.40
C GLN A 21 -1.41 14.14 -21.24
N ARG A 22 -0.63 15.21 -21.46
CA ARG A 22 0.81 15.20 -21.26
C ARG A 22 1.16 15.02 -19.78
N ARG A 23 0.52 15.78 -18.90
CA ARG A 23 0.71 15.66 -17.46
C ARG A 23 0.43 14.23 -17.00
N GLU A 24 -0.67 13.63 -17.43
CA GLU A 24 -1.02 12.25 -17.07
C GLU A 24 0.03 11.24 -17.54
N GLN A 25 0.50 11.39 -18.79
CA GLN A 25 1.56 10.53 -19.33
C GLN A 25 2.85 10.61 -18.49
N LEU A 26 3.22 11.81 -18.04
CA LEU A 26 4.42 12.01 -17.22
C LEU A 26 4.26 11.41 -15.82
N ILE A 27 3.06 11.50 -15.22
CA ILE A 27 2.75 10.85 -13.94
C ILE A 27 2.89 9.33 -14.08
N GLU A 28 2.32 8.76 -15.13
CA GLU A 28 2.34 7.31 -15.34
C GLU A 28 3.77 6.77 -15.57
N ILE A 29 4.55 7.45 -16.41
CA ILE A 29 5.96 7.12 -16.64
C ILE A 29 6.78 7.30 -15.37
N GLY A 30 6.53 8.36 -14.60
CA GLY A 30 7.15 8.58 -13.31
C GLY A 30 6.84 7.44 -12.35
N ARG A 31 5.57 7.02 -12.25
CA ARG A 31 5.14 5.89 -11.42
C ARG A 31 5.90 4.61 -11.76
N GLU A 32 5.95 4.22 -13.04
CA GLU A 32 6.70 3.02 -13.45
C GLU A 32 8.17 3.09 -13.00
N LEU A 33 8.86 4.20 -13.29
CA LEU A 33 10.28 4.34 -12.98
C LEU A 33 10.56 4.39 -11.47
N PHE A 34 9.72 5.10 -10.71
CA PHE A 34 9.86 5.14 -9.24
C PHE A 34 9.59 3.78 -8.60
N ALA A 35 8.63 3.00 -9.11
CA ALA A 35 8.41 1.64 -8.65
C ALA A 35 9.59 0.72 -8.95
N GLU A 36 10.13 0.79 -10.18
CA GLU A 36 11.26 -0.04 -10.59
C GLU A 36 12.55 0.28 -9.83
N ARG A 37 12.90 1.57 -9.69
CA ARG A 37 14.24 2.01 -9.27
C ARG A 37 14.29 2.84 -8.00
N GLY A 38 13.14 3.15 -7.43
CA GLY A 38 13.03 4.10 -6.32
C GLY A 38 13.27 5.55 -6.76
N PHE A 39 13.15 6.46 -5.79
CA PHE A 39 13.32 7.90 -6.02
C PHE A 39 14.76 8.26 -6.44
N GLU A 40 15.77 7.71 -5.75
CA GLU A 40 17.18 8.00 -6.04
C GLU A 40 17.64 7.43 -7.38
N GLY A 41 17.18 6.23 -7.74
CA GLY A 41 17.51 5.57 -9.00
C GLY A 41 16.82 6.13 -10.25
N THR A 42 15.94 7.13 -10.09
CA THR A 42 15.17 7.74 -11.18
C THR A 42 15.66 9.16 -11.48
N SER A 43 15.79 9.50 -12.77
CA SER A 43 16.19 10.83 -13.24
C SER A 43 15.10 11.52 -14.07
N MET A 44 15.09 12.87 -14.06
CA MET A 44 14.15 13.66 -14.87
C MET A 44 14.43 13.53 -16.38
N GLU A 45 15.69 13.29 -16.75
CA GLU A 45 16.15 13.02 -18.10
C GLU A 45 15.53 11.73 -18.65
N GLU A 46 15.52 10.68 -17.84
CA GLU A 46 14.94 9.39 -18.23
C GLU A 46 13.43 9.49 -18.41
N ILE A 47 12.74 10.19 -17.50
CA ILE A 47 11.30 10.46 -17.59
C ILE A 47 10.99 11.23 -18.88
N ALA A 48 11.72 12.31 -19.15
CA ALA A 48 11.56 13.10 -20.37
C ALA A 48 11.81 12.27 -21.64
N GLY A 49 12.88 11.47 -21.63
CA GLY A 49 13.24 10.57 -22.72
C GLY A 49 12.14 9.54 -23.02
N ARG A 50 11.63 8.86 -21.99
CA ARG A 50 10.56 7.85 -22.12
C ARG A 50 9.24 8.49 -22.55
N ALA A 51 8.95 9.71 -22.10
CA ALA A 51 7.77 10.48 -22.50
C ALA A 51 7.90 11.12 -23.90
N ARG A 52 9.10 11.10 -24.50
CA ARG A 52 9.45 11.77 -25.76
C ARG A 52 9.14 13.27 -25.72
N VAL A 53 9.53 13.92 -24.63
CA VAL A 53 9.46 15.38 -24.45
C VAL A 53 10.83 15.93 -24.04
N SER A 54 10.99 17.25 -24.13
CA SER A 54 12.19 17.90 -23.62
C SER A 54 12.15 18.01 -22.10
N LYS A 55 13.32 18.04 -21.46
CA LYS A 55 13.46 18.21 -20.00
C LYS A 55 12.67 19.42 -19.46
N PRO A 56 12.70 20.62 -20.08
CA PRO A 56 11.92 21.77 -19.61
C PRO A 56 10.42 21.52 -19.48
N VAL A 57 9.82 20.67 -20.33
CA VAL A 57 8.39 20.34 -20.27
C VAL A 57 8.04 19.59 -18.97
N VAL A 58 8.92 18.69 -18.52
CA VAL A 58 8.69 17.96 -17.27
C VAL A 58 8.83 18.90 -16.07
N TYR A 59 9.82 19.80 -16.09
CA TYR A 59 10.01 20.81 -15.04
C TYR A 59 8.87 21.82 -14.98
N GLU A 60 8.31 22.23 -16.13
CA GLU A 60 7.14 23.12 -16.18
C GLU A 60 5.92 22.49 -15.47
N HIS A 61 5.73 21.18 -15.61
CA HIS A 61 4.59 20.50 -15.01
C HIS A 61 4.76 20.21 -13.51
N PHE A 62 5.98 19.93 -13.04
CA PHE A 62 6.18 19.37 -11.70
C PHE A 62 7.24 20.10 -10.85
N GLY A 63 7.96 21.06 -11.40
CA GLY A 63 9.02 21.80 -10.69
C GLY A 63 10.29 20.99 -10.38
N GLY A 64 10.30 19.68 -10.62
CA GLY A 64 11.44 18.80 -10.34
C GLY A 64 11.03 17.34 -10.14
N LYS A 65 12.00 16.53 -9.71
CA LYS A 65 11.80 15.10 -9.42
C LYS A 65 10.90 14.91 -8.20
N GLU A 66 11.13 15.75 -7.18
CA GLU A 66 10.42 15.79 -5.91
C GLU A 66 8.93 16.09 -6.11
N GLY A 67 8.62 17.10 -6.94
CA GLY A 67 7.23 17.45 -7.22
C GLY A 67 6.49 16.41 -8.05
N LEU A 68 7.17 15.72 -8.97
CA LEU A 68 6.58 14.60 -9.70
C LEU A 68 6.34 13.40 -8.76
N TYR A 69 7.32 13.08 -7.91
CA TYR A 69 7.20 12.02 -6.92
C TYR A 69 6.04 12.27 -5.96
N ALA A 70 5.92 13.48 -5.42
CA ALA A 70 4.82 13.87 -4.52
C ALA A 70 3.46 13.72 -5.19
N VAL A 71 3.33 14.09 -6.48
CA VAL A 71 2.08 13.91 -7.24
C VAL A 71 1.74 12.43 -7.44
N VAL A 72 2.74 11.59 -7.72
CA VAL A 72 2.55 10.14 -7.83
C VAL A 72 2.10 9.57 -6.49
N VAL A 73 2.83 9.84 -5.40
CA VAL A 73 2.48 9.35 -4.06
C VAL A 73 1.08 9.78 -3.63
N ASP A 74 0.71 11.06 -3.80
CA ASP A 74 -0.62 11.57 -3.48
C ASP A 74 -1.72 10.86 -4.29
N ARG A 75 -1.48 10.55 -5.56
CA ARG A 75 -2.41 9.79 -6.40
C ARG A 75 -2.62 8.38 -5.87
N GLU A 76 -1.53 7.66 -5.60
CA GLU A 76 -1.57 6.27 -5.13
C GLU A 76 -2.15 6.17 -3.72
N MET A 77 -1.80 7.11 -2.84
CA MET A 77 -2.36 7.21 -1.49
C MET A 77 -3.89 7.37 -1.53
N ARG A 78 -4.41 8.28 -2.37
CA ARG A 78 -5.85 8.50 -2.51
C ARG A 78 -6.56 7.28 -3.08
N ALA A 79 -5.97 6.62 -4.08
CA ALA A 79 -6.54 5.41 -4.66
C ALA A 79 -6.67 4.30 -3.60
N LEU A 80 -5.64 4.11 -2.78
CA LEU A 80 -5.65 3.13 -1.71
C LEU A 80 -6.62 3.51 -0.57
N GLU A 81 -6.66 4.78 -0.18
CA GLU A 81 -7.61 5.28 0.83
C GLU A 81 -9.06 5.08 0.38
N GLU A 82 -9.37 5.36 -0.89
CA GLU A 82 -10.69 5.13 -1.47
C GLU A 82 -11.07 3.64 -1.45
N VAL A 83 -10.12 2.76 -1.80
CA VAL A 83 -10.29 1.30 -1.74
C VAL A 83 -10.64 0.84 -0.31
N VAL A 84 -9.90 1.28 0.69
CA VAL A 84 -10.12 0.89 2.09
C VAL A 84 -11.43 1.45 2.63
N THR A 85 -11.65 2.75 2.45
CA THR A 85 -12.80 3.47 3.01
C THR A 85 -14.12 2.98 2.40
N SER A 86 -14.15 2.74 1.08
CA SER A 86 -15.35 2.24 0.39
C SER A 86 -15.73 0.83 0.86
N ALA A 87 -14.75 -0.02 1.14
CA ALA A 87 -14.97 -1.38 1.62
C ALA A 87 -15.52 -1.43 3.06
N LEU A 88 -15.11 -0.50 3.93
CA LEU A 88 -15.57 -0.41 5.32
C LEU A 88 -17.00 0.13 5.47
N LYS A 89 -17.49 0.95 4.53
CA LYS A 89 -18.77 1.66 4.62
C LYS A 89 -20.04 0.78 4.55
N SER A 90 -19.98 -0.41 3.96
CA SER A 90 -21.22 -1.17 3.64
C SER A 90 -21.15 -2.68 3.89
N GLY A 91 -22.23 -3.21 4.47
CA GLY A 91 -22.40 -4.64 4.75
C GLY A 91 -22.21 -5.00 6.22
N ARG A 92 -22.42 -6.28 6.54
CA ARG A 92 -22.20 -6.86 7.88
C ARG A 92 -20.70 -6.95 8.18
N SER A 93 -20.31 -7.09 9.46
CA SER A 93 -18.90 -7.10 9.89
C SER A 93 -18.01 -8.05 9.08
N ARG A 94 -18.45 -9.31 8.88
CA ARG A 94 -17.70 -10.28 8.05
C ARG A 94 -17.53 -9.82 6.60
N GLN A 95 -18.60 -9.32 5.99
CA GLN A 95 -18.59 -8.84 4.61
C GLN A 95 -17.69 -7.61 4.44
N ARG A 96 -17.58 -6.75 5.46
CA ARG A 96 -16.64 -5.63 5.45
C ARG A 96 -15.20 -6.15 5.39
N ILE A 97 -14.83 -7.13 6.22
CA ILE A 97 -13.51 -7.76 6.19
C ILE A 97 -13.23 -8.38 4.81
N GLU A 98 -14.18 -9.17 4.29
CA GLU A 98 -14.06 -9.81 2.96
C GLU A 98 -13.83 -8.77 1.85
N LYS A 99 -14.62 -7.69 1.84
CA LYS A 99 -14.48 -6.63 0.84
C LYS A 99 -13.16 -5.88 1.00
N THR A 100 -12.75 -5.54 2.22
CA THR A 100 -11.52 -4.77 2.46
C THR A 100 -10.30 -5.57 2.04
N VAL A 101 -10.20 -6.83 2.44
CA VAL A 101 -9.09 -7.71 2.07
C VAL A 101 -9.05 -7.92 0.56
N LEU A 102 -10.18 -8.26 -0.07
CA LEU A 102 -10.22 -8.49 -1.51
C LEU A 102 -9.91 -7.23 -2.32
N ALA A 103 -10.37 -6.06 -1.87
CA ALA A 103 -10.13 -4.80 -2.54
C ALA A 103 -8.66 -4.38 -2.43
N LEU A 104 -8.04 -4.54 -1.25
CA LEU A 104 -6.60 -4.33 -1.07
C LEU A 104 -5.79 -5.25 -2.00
N LEU A 105 -6.02 -6.56 -1.97
CA LEU A 105 -5.28 -7.50 -2.83
C LEU A 105 -5.54 -7.24 -4.32
N THR A 106 -6.74 -6.76 -4.68
CA THR A 106 -7.02 -6.35 -6.06
C THR A 106 -6.23 -5.09 -6.45
N TYR A 107 -6.06 -4.13 -5.54
CA TYR A 107 -5.20 -2.98 -5.78
C TYR A 107 -3.74 -3.42 -5.96
N VAL A 108 -3.24 -4.27 -5.06
CA VAL A 108 -1.88 -4.84 -5.12
C VAL A 108 -1.62 -5.59 -6.43
N GLU A 109 -2.59 -6.37 -6.91
CA GLU A 109 -2.49 -7.12 -8.18
C GLU A 109 -2.52 -6.22 -9.41
N LYS A 110 -3.41 -5.21 -9.42
CA LYS A 110 -3.62 -4.35 -10.60
C LYS A 110 -2.62 -3.21 -10.71
N ASP A 111 -2.15 -2.71 -9.57
CA ASP A 111 -1.26 -1.56 -9.47
C ASP A 111 -0.08 -1.86 -8.54
N THR A 112 0.67 -2.91 -8.89
CA THR A 112 1.88 -3.32 -8.19
C THR A 112 2.88 -2.17 -8.08
N ALA A 113 2.98 -1.32 -9.11
CA ALA A 113 3.87 -0.17 -9.12
C ALA A 113 3.46 0.88 -8.07
N GLY A 114 2.18 1.25 -8.02
CA GLY A 114 1.66 2.19 -7.03
C GLY A 114 1.85 1.69 -5.60
N PHE A 115 1.53 0.42 -5.35
CA PHE A 115 1.72 -0.16 -4.03
C PHE A 115 3.19 -0.27 -3.64
N GLN A 116 4.10 -0.66 -4.55
CA GLN A 116 5.54 -0.70 -4.29
C GLN A 116 6.13 0.68 -3.92
N ILE A 117 5.64 1.75 -4.55
CA ILE A 117 6.05 3.12 -4.20
C ILE A 117 5.63 3.47 -2.77
N LEU A 118 4.41 3.12 -2.38
CA LEU A 118 3.91 3.39 -1.03
C LEU A 118 4.61 2.51 0.02
N ALA A 119 4.78 1.23 -0.27
CA ALA A 119 5.32 0.22 0.64
C ALA A 119 6.82 0.39 0.93
N ARG A 120 7.58 1.02 0.02
CA ARG A 120 8.99 1.36 0.23
C ARG A 120 9.10 2.51 1.23
N ASP A 121 8.99 2.18 2.51
CA ASP A 121 9.12 3.14 3.60
C ASP A 121 10.51 3.82 3.53
N GLY A 122 10.54 5.15 3.58
CA GLY A 122 11.78 5.93 3.67
C GLY A 122 12.51 6.30 2.37
N SER A 123 11.95 6.03 1.17
CA SER A 123 12.59 6.43 -0.11
C SER A 123 12.13 7.79 -0.66
N GLY A 124 11.31 8.55 0.08
CA GLY A 124 10.84 9.87 -0.34
C GLY A 124 11.84 11.00 -0.03
N PRO A 125 11.83 12.10 -0.79
CA PRO A 125 12.78 13.21 -0.62
C PRO A 125 12.62 14.01 0.69
N ASP A 126 11.46 13.92 1.34
CA ASP A 126 11.15 14.71 2.55
C ASP A 126 10.13 14.01 3.46
N MET A 127 10.19 14.35 4.75
CA MET A 127 9.29 13.93 5.82
C MET A 127 7.83 14.36 5.59
N SER A 128 7.58 15.37 4.76
CA SER A 128 6.23 15.84 4.40
C SER A 128 5.50 14.96 3.39
N THR A 129 6.21 14.04 2.72
CA THR A 129 5.59 13.12 1.75
C THR A 129 4.74 12.08 2.51
N PRO A 130 3.46 11.88 2.15
CA PRO A 130 2.62 10.87 2.78
C PRO A 130 3.27 9.48 2.73
N LYS A 131 3.26 8.79 3.86
CA LYS A 131 3.80 7.44 3.98
C LYS A 131 2.68 6.42 4.07
N TYR A 132 2.98 5.19 3.66
CA TYR A 132 2.06 4.06 3.84
C TYR A 132 1.67 3.87 5.31
N SER A 133 2.61 4.07 6.24
CA SER A 133 2.34 4.05 7.68
C SER A 133 1.27 5.05 8.13
N THR A 134 1.18 6.24 7.50
CA THR A 134 0.11 7.20 7.77
C THR A 134 -1.26 6.62 7.40
N LEU A 135 -1.35 5.93 6.25
CA LEU A 135 -2.60 5.27 5.81
C LEU A 135 -2.98 4.15 6.77
N LEU A 136 -2.01 3.33 7.18
CA LEU A 136 -2.24 2.25 8.14
C LEU A 136 -2.74 2.81 9.48
N ASN A 137 -2.16 3.89 9.98
CA ASN A 137 -2.61 4.55 11.22
C ASN A 137 -4.04 5.08 11.09
N SER A 138 -4.40 5.67 9.95
CA SER A 138 -5.78 6.10 9.67
C SER A 138 -6.75 4.91 9.64
N ALA A 139 -6.36 3.80 8.99
CA ALA A 139 -7.17 2.59 8.95
C ALA A 139 -7.34 1.94 10.34
N ILE A 140 -6.28 1.94 11.17
CA ILE A 140 -6.33 1.48 12.56
C ILE A 140 -7.32 2.32 13.36
N ALA A 141 -7.27 3.65 13.24
CA ALA A 141 -8.18 4.54 13.95
C ALA A 141 -9.65 4.33 13.53
N GLU A 142 -9.92 4.21 12.22
CA GLU A 142 -11.27 3.95 11.72
C GLU A 142 -11.80 2.59 12.18
N LEU A 143 -10.98 1.55 12.11
CA LEU A 143 -11.36 0.21 12.58
C LEU A 143 -11.56 0.18 14.10
N ALA A 144 -10.72 0.86 14.88
CA ALA A 144 -10.84 0.93 16.33
C ALA A 144 -12.17 1.58 16.74
N HIS A 145 -12.60 2.62 16.02
CA HIS A 145 -13.91 3.22 16.24
C HIS A 145 -15.06 2.23 15.98
N ILE A 146 -14.96 1.42 14.92
CA ILE A 146 -15.95 0.38 14.60
C ILE A 146 -15.95 -0.74 15.64
N LEU A 147 -14.76 -1.20 16.06
CA LEU A 147 -14.62 -2.30 17.02
C LEU A 147 -15.05 -1.89 18.43
N ALA A 148 -14.71 -0.70 18.90
CA ALA A 148 -15.11 -0.20 20.22
C ALA A 148 -16.64 -0.26 20.40
N ALA A 149 -17.40 0.19 19.39
CA ALA A 149 -18.86 0.13 19.41
C ALA A 149 -19.41 -1.31 19.38
N ASN A 150 -18.69 -2.27 18.77
CA ASN A 150 -19.07 -3.68 18.81
C ASN A 150 -18.69 -4.33 20.15
N PHE A 151 -17.55 -3.99 20.72
CA PHE A 151 -17.06 -4.53 21.98
C PHE A 151 -18.00 -4.18 23.13
N GLU A 152 -18.41 -2.91 23.21
CA GLU A 152 -19.41 -2.45 24.18
C GLU A 152 -20.71 -3.28 24.12
N ARG A 153 -21.19 -3.59 22.90
CA ARG A 153 -22.40 -4.40 22.70
C ARG A 153 -22.24 -5.87 23.06
N ASN A 154 -21.01 -6.39 23.07
CA ASN A 154 -20.71 -7.80 23.35
C ASN A 154 -20.04 -8.00 24.71
N ASN A 155 -20.12 -7.01 25.62
CA ASN A 155 -19.54 -7.07 26.96
C ASN A 155 -18.01 -7.28 26.96
N LEU A 156 -17.33 -6.74 25.95
CA LEU A 156 -15.88 -6.65 25.85
C LEU A 156 -15.42 -5.21 26.17
N ASN A 157 -14.18 -5.03 26.61
CA ASN A 157 -13.62 -3.72 26.94
C ASN A 157 -13.34 -2.88 25.68
N PRO A 158 -14.01 -1.74 25.45
CA PRO A 158 -13.79 -0.90 24.27
C PRO A 158 -12.37 -0.32 24.18
N GLY A 159 -11.65 -0.20 25.31
CA GLY A 159 -10.27 0.27 25.34
C GLY A 159 -9.29 -0.63 24.58
N ASP A 160 -9.61 -1.93 24.46
CA ASP A 160 -8.76 -2.89 23.78
C ASP A 160 -8.91 -2.83 22.26
N ALA A 161 -9.93 -2.13 21.75
CA ALA A 161 -10.24 -2.05 20.32
C ALA A 161 -9.06 -1.54 19.48
N VAL A 162 -8.25 -0.61 20.02
CA VAL A 162 -7.05 -0.10 19.32
C VAL A 162 -6.04 -1.21 19.09
N MET A 163 -5.77 -2.02 20.12
CA MET A 163 -4.82 -3.13 20.05
C MET A 163 -5.27 -4.18 19.03
N TYR A 164 -6.54 -4.58 19.06
CA TYR A 164 -7.09 -5.53 18.08
C TYR A 164 -7.09 -4.96 16.66
N SER A 165 -7.41 -3.68 16.48
CA SER A 165 -7.32 -3.02 15.18
C SER A 165 -5.89 -3.02 14.63
N GLN A 166 -4.90 -2.75 15.48
CA GLN A 166 -3.50 -2.80 15.08
C GLN A 166 -3.07 -4.20 14.65
N ALA A 167 -3.47 -5.24 15.41
CA ALA A 167 -3.18 -6.63 15.04
C ALA A 167 -3.82 -7.02 13.70
N LEU A 168 -5.09 -6.67 13.48
CA LEU A 168 -5.82 -6.98 12.25
C LEU A 168 -5.26 -6.24 11.04
N VAL A 169 -5.04 -4.93 11.16
CA VAL A 169 -4.47 -4.12 10.07
C VAL A 169 -3.06 -4.62 9.74
N GLY A 170 -2.24 -4.89 10.76
CA GLY A 170 -0.89 -5.43 10.59
C GLY A 170 -0.89 -6.80 9.89
N MET A 171 -1.78 -7.71 10.28
CA MET A 171 -1.93 -9.02 9.64
C MET A 171 -2.28 -8.87 8.15
N VAL A 172 -3.26 -8.03 7.83
CA VAL A 172 -3.71 -7.81 6.45
C VAL A 172 -2.61 -7.15 5.62
N SER A 173 -2.00 -6.06 6.10
CA SER A 173 -0.97 -5.32 5.36
C SER A 173 0.30 -6.14 5.18
N SER A 174 0.77 -6.83 6.22
CA SER A 174 1.98 -7.66 6.15
C SER A 174 1.78 -8.86 5.22
N THR A 175 0.60 -9.49 5.24
CA THR A 175 0.31 -10.60 4.31
C THR A 175 0.21 -10.10 2.87
N ALA A 176 -0.38 -8.92 2.64
CA ALA A 176 -0.43 -8.32 1.30
C ALA A 176 0.97 -7.97 0.77
N LEU A 177 1.87 -7.51 1.64
CA LEU A 177 3.29 -7.28 1.31
C LEU A 177 3.99 -8.58 0.96
N TRP A 178 3.87 -9.63 1.78
CA TRP A 178 4.44 -10.93 1.49
C TRP A 178 3.91 -11.52 0.17
N TRP A 179 2.61 -11.36 -0.10
CA TRP A 179 1.98 -11.89 -1.31
C TRP A 179 2.51 -11.26 -2.61
N LEU A 180 3.02 -10.02 -2.57
CA LEU A 180 3.67 -9.41 -3.74
C LEU A 180 4.85 -10.23 -4.26
N ASP A 181 5.58 -10.85 -3.34
CA ASP A 181 6.73 -11.70 -3.67
C ASP A 181 6.32 -13.15 -3.98
N ASN A 182 5.03 -13.49 -3.77
CA ASN A 182 4.47 -14.83 -3.95
C ASN A 182 3.16 -14.80 -4.79
N PRO A 183 3.16 -14.20 -6.00
CA PRO A 183 1.96 -13.96 -6.79
C PRO A 183 1.36 -15.24 -7.42
N GLU A 184 2.04 -16.39 -7.32
CA GLU A 184 1.54 -17.68 -7.78
C GLU A 184 0.29 -18.15 -7.03
N ILE A 185 0.11 -17.69 -5.79
CA ILE A 185 -1.09 -17.99 -5.00
C ILE A 185 -2.21 -17.05 -5.46
N PRO A 186 -3.38 -17.57 -5.88
CA PRO A 186 -4.47 -16.71 -6.31
C PRO A 186 -4.95 -15.77 -5.19
N LYS A 187 -5.14 -14.48 -5.50
CA LYS A 187 -5.59 -13.47 -4.51
C LYS A 187 -6.84 -13.88 -3.72
N ARG A 188 -7.75 -14.65 -4.33
CA ARG A 188 -8.99 -15.10 -3.69
C ARG A 188 -8.72 -16.13 -2.61
N GLU A 189 -7.70 -16.96 -2.80
CA GLU A 189 -7.25 -17.95 -1.82
C GLU A 189 -6.59 -17.24 -0.64
N VAL A 190 -5.65 -16.32 -0.91
CA VAL A 190 -5.03 -15.46 0.11
C VAL A 190 -6.09 -14.69 0.90
N ALA A 191 -7.04 -14.05 0.21
CA ALA A 191 -8.15 -13.34 0.85
C ALA A 191 -8.98 -14.26 1.75
N ALA A 192 -9.31 -15.47 1.29
CA ALA A 192 -10.09 -16.43 2.06
C ALA A 192 -9.38 -16.83 3.36
N HIS A 193 -8.07 -17.08 3.31
CA HIS A 193 -7.29 -17.42 4.49
C HIS A 193 -7.19 -16.26 5.49
N ILE A 194 -6.92 -15.04 5.02
CA ILE A 194 -6.89 -13.84 5.88
C ILE A 194 -8.26 -13.64 6.55
N VAL A 195 -9.34 -13.65 5.77
CA VAL A 195 -10.71 -13.48 6.30
C VAL A 195 -11.04 -14.57 7.31
N ASN A 196 -10.68 -15.83 7.02
CA ASN A 196 -10.94 -16.94 7.91
C ASN A 196 -10.24 -16.76 9.25
N LEU A 197 -8.97 -16.37 9.25
CA LEU A 197 -8.21 -16.11 10.47
C LEU A 197 -8.79 -14.93 11.27
N CYS A 198 -9.01 -13.79 10.60
CA CYS A 198 -9.60 -12.60 11.24
C CYS A 198 -10.98 -12.89 11.85
N TRP A 199 -11.84 -13.60 11.11
CA TRP A 199 -13.20 -13.87 11.56
C TRP A 199 -13.23 -14.84 12.74
N ASN A 200 -12.53 -15.98 12.63
CA ASN A 200 -12.54 -16.97 13.70
C ASN A 200 -11.84 -16.44 14.96
N GLY A 201 -10.72 -15.71 14.80
CA GLY A 201 -10.01 -15.08 15.91
C GLY A 201 -10.86 -14.05 16.66
N MET A 202 -11.64 -13.22 15.95
CA MET A 202 -12.53 -12.26 16.60
C MET A 202 -13.82 -12.89 17.16
N SER A 203 -14.30 -13.98 16.58
CA SER A 203 -15.56 -14.59 17.02
C SER A 203 -15.51 -15.26 18.39
N GLY A 204 -14.30 -15.58 18.87
CA GLY A 204 -14.05 -16.27 20.14
C GLY A 204 -13.35 -15.40 21.19
N LEU A 205 -13.43 -14.07 21.10
CA LEU A 205 -12.77 -13.20 22.08
C LEU A 205 -13.37 -13.38 23.47
N GLU A 206 -12.48 -13.58 24.44
CA GLU A 206 -12.80 -13.62 25.85
C GLU A 206 -12.81 -12.21 26.44
N GLN A 207 -13.61 -11.99 27.49
CA GLN A 207 -13.65 -10.69 28.17
C GLN A 207 -12.34 -10.35 28.88
N ASN A 208 -11.67 -11.37 29.44
CA ASN A 208 -10.42 -11.24 30.18
C ASN A 208 -9.47 -12.38 29.76
N PRO A 209 -8.84 -12.28 28.57
CA PRO A 209 -7.94 -13.32 28.10
C PRO A 209 -6.72 -13.44 29.03
N THR A 210 -6.26 -14.66 29.27
CA THR A 210 -5.07 -14.94 30.10
C THR A 210 -4.11 -15.83 29.32
N LEU A 211 -2.80 -15.70 29.60
CA LEU A 211 -1.81 -16.62 29.07
C LEU A 211 -1.79 -17.87 29.93
N SER A 212 -1.70 -19.04 29.29
CA SER A 212 -1.57 -20.33 29.99
C SER A 212 -0.13 -20.64 30.44
N VAL A 213 0.84 -19.84 29.99
CA VAL A 213 2.25 -19.96 30.37
C VAL A 213 2.52 -18.91 31.44
N GLU A 214 3.06 -19.31 32.59
CA GLU A 214 3.47 -18.38 33.63
C GLU A 214 4.63 -17.53 33.11
N ALA A 215 4.49 -16.21 33.16
CA ALA A 215 5.47 -15.27 32.61
C ALA A 215 6.84 -15.36 33.31
N GLU A 216 6.87 -15.84 34.55
CA GLU A 216 8.09 -16.01 35.36
C GLU A 216 9.02 -17.10 34.80
N ASP A 217 8.47 -18.24 34.39
CA ASP A 217 9.24 -19.36 33.82
C ASP A 217 9.92 -18.94 32.51
N MET A 218 9.19 -18.25 31.63
CA MET A 218 9.70 -17.85 30.32
C MET A 218 10.75 -16.73 30.42
N THR A 219 10.64 -15.84 31.42
CA THR A 219 11.58 -14.73 31.63
C THR A 219 12.91 -15.24 32.17
N GLN A 220 12.87 -16.18 33.13
CA GLN A 220 14.08 -16.83 33.66
C GLN A 220 14.80 -17.65 32.60
N GLU A 221 14.07 -18.39 31.75
CA GLU A 221 14.66 -19.16 30.65
C GLU A 221 15.32 -18.26 29.59
N LEU A 222 14.70 -17.12 29.26
CA LEU A 222 15.26 -16.14 28.32
C LEU A 222 16.50 -15.43 28.88
N GLU A 223 16.47 -15.01 30.15
CA GLU A 223 17.62 -14.39 30.82
C GLU A 223 18.81 -15.36 30.89
N GLN A 224 18.58 -16.63 31.28
CA GLN A 224 19.62 -17.66 31.29
C GLN A 224 20.19 -17.94 29.90
N ALA A 225 19.35 -17.98 28.86
CA ALA A 225 19.80 -18.21 27.48
C ALA A 225 20.69 -17.06 26.97
N LEU A 226 20.34 -15.81 27.27
CA LEU A 226 21.11 -14.62 26.88
C LEU A 226 22.46 -14.52 27.62
N GLU A 227 22.52 -14.94 28.90
CA GLU A 227 23.78 -15.02 29.66
C GLU A 227 24.74 -16.08 29.06
N HIS A 228 24.22 -17.26 28.68
CA HIS A 228 25.03 -18.34 28.10
C HIS A 228 25.55 -18.04 26.68
N GLU A 229 24.88 -17.15 25.94
CA GLU A 229 25.31 -16.71 24.60
C GLU A 229 26.38 -15.61 24.68
N SER A 230 26.25 -14.72 25.69
CA SER A 230 27.24 -13.67 26.00
C SER A 230 28.60 -14.24 26.40
N ASP A 231 28.63 -15.36 27.12
CA ASP A 231 29.87 -16.04 27.54
C ASP A 231 30.58 -16.78 26.38
N LYS A 232 29.89 -17.04 25.26
CA LYS A 232 30.47 -17.75 24.09
C LYS A 232 31.09 -16.82 23.06
N GLU A 233 30.69 -15.55 22.99
CA GLU A 233 31.26 -14.55 22.07
C GLU A 233 32.45 -13.76 22.66
N GLY A 234 32.82 -14.02 23.92
CA GLY A 234 33.87 -13.31 24.66
C GLY A 234 35.31 -13.85 24.53
N PHE A 235 35.62 -14.71 23.54
CA PHE A 235 36.98 -15.25 23.31
C PHE A 235 37.57 -14.89 21.95
#